data_AF-A0A942HH95-F1
#
_entry.id   AF-A0A942HH95-F1
#
_cell.length_a   1.000
_cell.length_b   1.000
_cell.length_c   1.000
_cell.angle_alpha   90.00
_cell.angle_beta   90.00
_cell.angle_gamma   90.00
#
_symmetry.space_group_name_H-M   'P 1'
#
loop_
_entity.id
_entity.type
_entity.pdbx_description
1 polymer ?
#
loop_
_entity_poly.entity_id
_entity_poly.type
_entity_poly.pdbx_seq_one_letter_code
_entity_poly.pdbx_strand_id
1 'polypeptide(L)'
;MRSLALFLVSFACLGAFLGGAEHASSRTTVQQADLQRLYAQVNQESFAGKLPAVPVRWGNLTKDDAYGITHFKNEVPLSMEVDRSSVQSESFALDVIRHESCHIATIHEANRLKEDKHGATFAACMARIQETEAAD
;
A
#
# COMPACT_ATOMS: atom_id res chain seq x y z
N MET A 1 69.96 10.03 -21.85
CA MET A 1 68.51 9.76 -21.78
C MET A 1 68.27 8.26 -21.92
N ARG A 2 68.29 7.51 -20.82
CA ARG A 2 67.84 6.11 -20.75
C ARG A 2 67.39 5.85 -19.32
N SER A 3 66.09 5.95 -19.07
CA SER A 3 65.48 5.53 -17.81
C SER A 3 64.70 4.26 -18.05
N LEU A 4 65.29 3.14 -17.65
CA LEU A 4 64.59 1.93 -17.23
C LEU A 4 64.39 2.05 -15.71
N ALA A 5 63.17 1.83 -15.22
CA ALA A 5 62.88 0.87 -14.14
C ALA A 5 61.43 1.04 -13.67
N LEU A 6 60.65 -0.02 -13.83
CA LEU A 6 59.41 -0.25 -13.12
C LEU A 6 59.65 -0.28 -11.60
N PHE A 7 58.77 0.35 -10.84
CA PHE A 7 58.49 -0.04 -9.45
C PHE A 7 56.98 -0.13 -9.24
N LEU A 8 56.51 -1.37 -9.12
CA LEU A 8 55.22 -1.76 -8.57
C LEU A 8 55.21 -1.43 -7.07
N VAL A 9 54.24 -0.64 -6.58
CA VAL A 9 53.81 -0.71 -5.18
C VAL A 9 52.29 -0.59 -5.09
N SER A 10 51.73 -1.68 -4.59
CA SER A 10 50.35 -1.91 -4.18
C SER A 10 49.88 -0.90 -3.14
N PHE A 11 48.73 -0.26 -3.36
CA PHE A 11 47.96 0.39 -2.29
C PHE A 11 46.51 -0.08 -2.35
N ALA A 12 46.29 -1.25 -1.75
CA ALA A 12 44.98 -1.66 -1.26
C ALA A 12 44.61 -0.75 -0.08
N CYS A 13 43.75 0.24 -0.30
CA CYS A 13 43.10 0.99 0.76
C CYS A 13 41.58 0.91 0.58
N LEU A 14 40.99 -0.08 1.25
CA LEU A 14 39.87 0.12 2.17
C LEU A 14 38.65 0.88 1.61
N GLY A 15 37.99 0.29 0.60
CA GLY A 15 36.62 0.62 0.23
C GLY A 15 35.62 -0.05 1.18
N ALA A 16 35.63 0.32 2.46
CA ALA A 16 34.66 -0.10 3.45
C ALA A 16 33.94 1.13 4.01
N PHE A 17 33.06 1.74 3.21
CA PHE A 17 32.16 2.77 3.69
C PHE A 17 30.72 2.50 3.20
N LEU A 18 29.92 2.03 4.15
CA LEU A 18 28.54 2.44 4.39
C LEU A 18 27.50 2.14 3.29
N GLY A 19 27.17 0.86 3.12
CA GLY A 19 25.89 0.45 2.52
C GLY A 19 25.05 -0.28 3.56
N GLY A 20 24.39 0.42 4.48
CA GLY A 20 23.63 -0.26 5.54
C GLY A 20 22.91 0.65 6.52
N ALA A 21 22.03 1.54 6.06
CA ALA A 21 21.18 2.32 6.96
C ALA A 21 19.79 2.72 6.42
N GLU A 22 19.34 2.21 5.26
CA GLU A 22 18.07 2.69 4.67
C GLU A 22 16.81 1.88 5.04
N HIS A 23 16.94 0.78 5.80
CA HIS A 23 15.81 -0.15 6.02
C HIS A 23 15.06 0.01 7.37
N ALA A 24 15.48 0.91 8.26
CA ALA A 24 14.83 1.10 9.56
C ALA A 24 13.94 2.35 9.65
N SER A 25 14.15 3.36 8.80
CA SER A 25 13.43 4.64 8.89
C SER A 25 12.01 4.58 8.31
N SER A 26 11.81 3.82 7.23
CA SER A 26 10.50 3.69 6.57
C SER A 26 9.47 2.95 7.43
N ARG A 27 9.94 1.97 8.23
CA ARG A 27 9.10 1.09 9.05
C ARG A 27 8.34 1.83 10.16
N THR A 28 8.94 2.89 10.70
CA THR A 28 8.37 3.68 11.81
C THR A 28 7.41 4.75 11.30
N THR A 29 7.67 5.30 10.11
CA THR A 29 6.91 6.43 9.55
C THR A 29 5.48 6.02 9.18
N VAL A 30 5.27 4.77 8.77
CA VAL A 30 3.98 4.31 8.25
C VAL A 30 3.01 3.95 9.35
N GLN A 31 3.50 3.40 10.47
CA GLN A 31 2.64 3.24 11.65
C GLN A 31 2.19 4.60 12.24
N GLN A 32 2.82 5.70 11.83
CA GLN A 32 2.35 7.08 12.10
C GLN A 32 1.49 7.65 10.98
N ALA A 33 1.38 6.99 9.82
CA ALA A 33 0.54 7.49 8.73
C ALA A 33 -0.92 7.56 9.21
N ASP A 34 -1.53 8.71 8.94
CA ASP A 34 -2.93 8.95 9.21
C ASP A 34 -3.76 8.18 8.17
N LEU A 35 -4.11 6.94 8.48
CA LEU A 35 -4.94 6.09 7.64
C LEU A 35 -6.29 6.73 7.29
N GLN A 36 -6.83 7.56 8.19
CA GLN A 36 -8.09 8.25 7.94
C GLN A 36 -7.92 9.33 6.88
N ARG A 37 -6.79 10.07 6.91
CA ARG A 37 -6.40 11.00 5.83
C ARG A 37 -6.24 10.27 4.50
N LEU A 38 -5.55 9.13 4.48
CA LEU A 38 -5.34 8.35 3.25
C LEU A 38 -6.66 7.84 2.67
N TYR A 39 -7.58 7.36 3.50
CA TYR A 39 -8.92 6.97 3.05
C TYR A 39 -9.71 8.16 2.49
N ALA A 40 -9.66 9.32 3.14
CA ALA A 40 -10.32 10.52 2.64
C ALA A 40 -9.74 10.95 1.27
N GLN A 41 -8.42 10.86 1.12
CA GLN A 41 -7.74 11.10 -0.16
C GLN A 41 -8.24 10.16 -1.25
N VAL A 42 -8.19 8.84 -1.01
CA VAL A 42 -8.64 7.82 -1.98
C VAL A 42 -10.11 8.00 -2.33
N ASN A 43 -10.97 8.27 -1.35
CA ASN A 43 -12.40 8.53 -1.61
C ASN A 43 -12.58 9.75 -2.53
N GLN A 44 -11.83 10.82 -2.28
CA GLN A 44 -11.91 12.03 -3.08
C GLN A 44 -11.42 11.81 -4.52
N GLU A 45 -10.26 11.21 -4.69
CA GLU A 45 -9.59 11.01 -5.99
C GLU A 45 -10.30 9.95 -6.84
N SER A 46 -10.59 8.78 -6.28
CA SER A 46 -11.06 7.61 -7.03
C SER A 46 -12.58 7.45 -7.06
N PHE A 47 -13.29 8.10 -6.13
CA PHE A 47 -14.72 7.91 -5.93
C PHE A 47 -15.50 9.24 -5.84
N ALA A 48 -14.83 10.37 -6.10
CA ALA A 48 -15.42 11.71 -6.03
C ALA A 48 -16.13 12.00 -4.70
N GLY A 49 -15.60 11.46 -3.59
CA GLY A 49 -16.12 11.65 -2.24
C GLY A 49 -17.42 10.88 -1.95
N LYS A 50 -17.82 9.93 -2.80
CA LYS A 50 -19.12 9.24 -2.69
C LYS A 50 -19.13 8.06 -1.73
N LEU A 51 -17.98 7.54 -1.31
CA LEU A 51 -17.95 6.44 -0.35
C LEU A 51 -18.36 6.93 1.04
N PRO A 52 -19.07 6.08 1.81
CA PRO A 52 -19.42 6.42 3.19
C PRO A 52 -18.17 6.62 4.04
N ALA A 53 -18.25 7.50 5.04
CA ALA A 53 -17.20 7.63 6.03
C ALA A 53 -17.17 6.37 6.90
N VAL A 54 -16.02 5.72 6.97
CA VAL A 54 -15.77 4.59 7.88
C VAL A 54 -14.48 4.82 8.66
N PRO A 55 -14.40 4.37 9.92
CA PRO A 55 -13.16 4.40 10.68
C PRO A 55 -12.15 3.44 10.05
N VAL A 56 -10.94 3.96 9.79
CA VAL A 56 -9.80 3.19 9.29
C VAL A 56 -8.72 3.11 10.37
N ARG A 57 -8.28 1.90 10.71
CA ARG A 57 -7.33 1.68 11.81
C ARG A 57 -6.25 0.66 11.46
N TRP A 58 -5.13 0.76 12.15
CA TRP A 58 -4.13 -0.30 12.17
C TRP A 58 -4.67 -1.51 12.95
N GLY A 59 -4.63 -2.68 12.32
CA GLY A 59 -5.02 -3.97 12.90
C GLY A 59 -3.84 -4.94 12.99
N ASN A 60 -4.11 -6.12 13.56
CA ASN A 60 -3.23 -7.30 13.45
C ASN A 60 -3.99 -8.39 12.71
N LEU A 61 -3.69 -8.54 11.43
CA LEU A 61 -4.38 -9.45 10.51
C LEU A 61 -3.52 -10.66 10.16
N THR A 62 -2.47 -10.95 10.95
CA THR A 62 -1.56 -12.08 10.72
C THR A 62 -2.30 -13.41 10.62
N LYS A 63 -3.41 -13.58 11.36
CA LYS A 63 -4.21 -14.81 11.34
C LYS A 63 -5.14 -14.91 10.12
N ASP A 64 -5.45 -13.77 9.53
CA ASP A 64 -6.35 -13.64 8.39
C ASP A 64 -5.58 -13.69 7.06
N ASP A 65 -4.24 -13.68 7.11
CA ASP A 65 -3.34 -13.67 5.94
C ASP A 65 -3.70 -12.54 4.95
N ALA A 66 -4.03 -11.36 5.50
CA ALA A 66 -4.54 -10.23 4.75
C ALA A 66 -3.75 -8.94 5.04
N TYR A 67 -3.61 -8.09 4.02
CA TYR A 67 -3.02 -6.76 4.17
C TYR A 67 -4.05 -5.72 4.66
N GLY A 68 -5.32 -5.94 4.34
CA GLY A 68 -6.43 -5.14 4.83
C GLY A 68 -7.73 -5.94 4.83
N ILE A 69 -8.69 -5.51 5.65
CA ILE A 69 -10.04 -6.08 5.71
C ILE A 69 -11.05 -4.96 5.94
N THR A 70 -12.07 -4.93 5.10
CA THR A 70 -13.29 -4.17 5.38
C THR A 70 -14.35 -5.05 6.03
N HIS A 71 -14.82 -4.61 7.20
CA HIS A 71 -15.88 -5.28 7.93
C HIS A 71 -17.25 -4.74 7.51
N PHE A 72 -18.17 -5.65 7.19
CA PHE A 72 -19.53 -5.31 6.78
C PHE A 72 -20.57 -5.90 7.73
N LYS A 73 -21.69 -5.22 7.88
CA LYS A 73 -22.91 -5.76 8.50
C LYS A 73 -24.08 -5.52 7.56
N ASN A 74 -24.67 -6.59 7.03
CA ASN A 74 -25.75 -6.51 6.04
C ASN A 74 -25.38 -5.57 4.88
N GLU A 75 -24.21 -5.77 4.28
CA GLU A 75 -23.66 -4.95 3.17
C GLU A 75 -23.30 -3.50 3.52
N VAL A 76 -23.56 -3.06 4.76
CA VAL A 76 -23.15 -1.74 5.24
C VAL A 76 -21.71 -1.82 5.75
N PRO A 77 -20.76 -1.01 5.24
CA PRO A 77 -19.38 -1.01 5.72
C PRO A 77 -19.31 -0.38 7.12
N LEU A 78 -18.61 -1.04 8.04
CA LEU A 78 -18.50 -0.62 9.44
C LEU A 78 -17.12 -0.05 9.79
N SER A 79 -16.07 -0.69 9.30
CA SER A 79 -14.68 -0.29 9.57
C SER A 79 -13.74 -0.95 8.58
N MET A 80 -12.58 -0.35 8.40
CA MET A 80 -11.46 -0.91 7.64
C MET A 80 -10.26 -1.09 8.57
N GLU A 81 -9.62 -2.25 8.49
CA GLU A 81 -8.36 -2.54 9.16
C GLU A 81 -7.25 -2.70 8.14
N VAL A 82 -6.09 -2.12 8.41
CA VAL A 82 -4.86 -2.31 7.62
C VAL A 82 -3.84 -3.00 8.51
N ASP A 83 -3.21 -4.06 8.00
CA ASP A 83 -2.29 -4.85 8.81
C ASP A 83 -0.99 -4.10 9.09
N ARG A 84 -0.73 -3.86 10.36
CA ARG A 84 0.45 -3.12 10.80
C ARG A 84 1.78 -3.85 10.60
N SER A 85 1.74 -5.17 10.43
CA SER A 85 2.95 -6.02 10.41
C SER A 85 3.51 -6.18 9.00
N SER A 86 2.64 -6.15 8.00
CA SER A 86 2.97 -6.37 6.59
C SER A 86 2.94 -5.07 5.77
N VAL A 87 2.12 -4.09 6.15
CA VAL A 87 2.05 -2.80 5.47
C VAL A 87 3.08 -1.82 6.06
N GLN A 88 4.19 -1.64 5.34
CA GLN A 88 5.38 -0.92 5.82
C GLN A 88 5.76 0.32 5.00
N SER A 89 4.91 0.75 4.06
CA SER A 89 5.05 2.01 3.29
C SER A 89 3.71 2.71 3.17
N GLU A 90 3.72 4.05 3.04
CA GLU A 90 2.50 4.83 2.80
C GLU A 90 1.91 4.50 1.43
N SER A 91 2.76 4.29 0.42
CA SER A 91 2.32 3.82 -0.89
C SER A 91 1.58 2.49 -0.81
N PHE A 92 2.08 1.53 -0.04
CA PHE A 92 1.42 0.24 0.10
C PHE A 92 0.14 0.36 0.94
N ALA A 93 0.11 1.25 1.94
CA ALA A 93 -1.11 1.56 2.67
C ALA A 93 -2.19 2.17 1.74
N LEU A 94 -1.80 3.04 0.81
CA LEU A 94 -2.70 3.58 -0.22
C LEU A 94 -3.25 2.48 -1.12
N ASP A 95 -2.41 1.54 -1.57
CA ASP A 95 -2.85 0.41 -2.41
C ASP A 95 -3.85 -0.49 -1.69
N VAL A 96 -3.58 -0.80 -0.41
CA VAL A 96 -4.52 -1.55 0.44
C VAL A 96 -5.83 -0.78 0.61
N ILE A 97 -5.77 0.52 0.92
CA ILE A 97 -6.96 1.34 1.09
C ILE A 97 -7.77 1.42 -0.20
N ARG A 98 -7.15 1.50 -1.38
CA ARG A 98 -7.84 1.46 -2.68
C ARG A 98 -8.55 0.13 -2.89
N HIS A 99 -7.88 -0.99 -2.62
CA HIS A 99 -8.46 -2.33 -2.68
C HIS A 99 -9.70 -2.44 -1.79
N GLU A 100 -9.56 -2.07 -0.52
CA GLU A 100 -10.64 -2.12 0.45
C GLU A 100 -11.78 -1.14 0.13
N SER A 101 -11.46 0.02 -0.45
CA SER A 101 -12.46 0.98 -0.95
C SER A 101 -13.25 0.41 -2.12
N CYS A 102 -12.65 -0.42 -2.98
CA CYS A 102 -13.38 -1.13 -4.02
C CYS A 102 -14.37 -2.14 -3.42
N HIS A 103 -14.04 -2.84 -2.34
CA HIS A 103 -15.04 -3.68 -1.64
C HIS A 103 -16.22 -2.85 -1.15
N ILE A 104 -15.97 -1.67 -0.56
CA ILE A 104 -17.05 -0.76 -0.13
C ILE A 104 -17.94 -0.34 -1.31
N ALA A 105 -17.33 0.02 -2.44
CA ALA A 105 -18.04 0.52 -3.61
C ALA A 105 -18.89 -0.54 -4.32
N THR A 106 -18.47 -1.81 -4.27
CA THR A 106 -19.02 -2.86 -5.14
C THR A 106 -19.82 -3.93 -4.40
N ILE A 107 -19.73 -4.04 -3.07
CA ILE A 107 -20.33 -5.15 -2.30
C ILE A 107 -21.82 -5.37 -2.60
N HIS A 108 -22.60 -4.29 -2.71
CA HIS A 108 -24.03 -4.38 -2.97
C HIS A 108 -24.33 -4.98 -4.35
N GLU A 109 -23.62 -4.49 -5.37
CA GLU A 109 -23.79 -4.94 -6.75
C GLU A 109 -23.27 -6.36 -6.94
N ALA A 110 -22.09 -6.67 -6.38
CA ALA A 110 -21.51 -8.00 -6.41
C ALA A 110 -22.46 -9.04 -5.77
N ASN A 111 -23.06 -8.72 -4.62
CA ASN A 111 -24.04 -9.60 -3.97
C ASN A 111 -25.32 -9.76 -4.79
N ARG A 112 -25.83 -8.67 -5.38
CA ARG A 112 -27.01 -8.69 -6.27
C ARG A 112 -26.78 -9.61 -7.48
N LEU A 113 -25.57 -9.56 -8.06
CA LEU A 113 -25.16 -10.37 -9.20
C LEU A 113 -24.67 -11.78 -8.81
N LYS A 114 -24.53 -12.06 -7.50
CA LYS A 114 -23.95 -13.30 -6.96
C LYS A 114 -22.53 -13.55 -7.48
N GLU A 115 -21.76 -12.48 -7.63
CA GLU A 115 -20.35 -12.54 -7.98
C GLU A 115 -19.50 -12.89 -6.75
N ASP A 116 -18.31 -13.42 -7.01
CA ASP A 116 -17.27 -13.48 -6.00
C ASP A 116 -16.92 -12.05 -5.52
N LYS A 117 -16.41 -11.93 -4.28
CA LYS A 117 -16.03 -10.63 -3.70
C LYS A 117 -14.93 -9.92 -4.49
N HIS A 118 -14.14 -10.67 -5.24
CA HIS A 118 -13.13 -10.20 -6.20
C HIS A 118 -13.54 -10.50 -7.65
N GLY A 119 -14.84 -10.59 -7.92
CA GLY A 119 -15.43 -10.83 -9.24
C GLY A 119 -15.36 -9.64 -10.20
N ALA A 120 -16.13 -9.69 -11.29
CA ALA A 120 -16.05 -8.73 -12.38
C ALA A 120 -16.30 -7.28 -11.95
N THR A 121 -17.28 -7.05 -11.07
CA THR A 121 -17.59 -5.71 -10.55
C THR A 121 -16.41 -5.13 -9.76
N PHE A 122 -15.76 -5.95 -8.92
CA PHE A 122 -14.58 -5.55 -8.16
C PHE A 122 -13.38 -5.30 -9.10
N ALA A 123 -13.13 -6.20 -10.04
CA ALA A 123 -12.03 -6.06 -11.00
C ALA A 123 -12.16 -4.77 -11.83
N ALA A 124 -13.38 -4.43 -12.27
CA ALA A 124 -13.65 -3.18 -12.97
C ALA A 124 -13.39 -1.94 -12.09
N CYS A 125 -13.65 -2.03 -10.78
CA CYS A 125 -13.31 -0.97 -9.84
C CYS A 125 -11.79 -0.77 -9.76
N MET A 126 -11.03 -1.85 -9.57
CA MET A 126 -9.57 -1.78 -9.50
C MET A 126 -8.94 -1.25 -10.78
N ALA A 127 -9.43 -1.70 -11.95
CA ALA A 127 -8.95 -1.25 -13.25
C ALA A 127 -9.12 0.27 -13.41
N ARG A 128 -10.29 0.82 -13.03
CA ARG A 128 -10.53 2.26 -13.08
C ARG A 128 -9.56 3.05 -12.20
N ILE A 129 -9.24 2.55 -11.00
CA ILE A 129 -8.27 3.21 -10.11
C ILE A 129 -6.88 3.21 -10.76
N GLN A 130 -6.44 2.07 -11.28
CA GLN A 130 -5.13 1.94 -11.94
C GLN A 130 -4.99 2.84 -13.17
N GLU A 131 -6.07 3.01 -13.94
CA GLU A 131 -6.10 3.96 -15.06
C GLU A 131 -5.93 5.41 -14.61
N THR A 132 -6.58 5.81 -13.50
CA THR A 132 -6.40 7.14 -12.91
C THR A 132 -4.96 7.33 -12.45
N GLU A 133 -4.36 6.35 -11.77
CA GLU A 133 -2.98 6.43 -11.28
C GLU A 133 -1.94 6.53 -12.41
N ALA A 134 -2.24 5.97 -13.58
CA ALA A 134 -1.36 6.04 -14.75
C ALA A 134 -1.48 7.37 -15.51
N ALA A 135 -2.51 8.17 -15.24
CA ALA A 135 -2.77 9.44 -15.91
C ALA A 135 -2.19 10.66 -15.16
N ASP A 136 -1.79 10.48 -13.90
CA ASP A 136 -1.15 11.47 -13.02
C ASP A 136 0.39 11.41 -13.10
#